data_AF-D5DUM5-F1
#
_entry.id   AF-D5DUM5-F1
#
_cell.length_a   1.000
_cell.length_b   1.000
_cell.length_c   1.000
_cell.angle_alpha   90.00
_cell.angle_beta   90.00
_cell.angle_gamma   90.00
#
_symmetry.space_group_name_H-M   'P 1'
#
loop_
_entity.id
_entity.type
_entity.pdbx_description
1 polymer ?
#
loop_
_entity_poly.entity_id
_entity_poly.type
_entity_poly.pdbx_seq_one_letter_code
_entity_poly.pdbx_strand_id
1 'polypeptide(L)'
;MMEWLLFRLFRRSILVRLLFIIGCLVLLFGMLIHFLEPQTFGNVFEGIWWVIITISTIGYGDFAPTTTIGRLAAIILVLIGTGFITTYFVTLSKIAVSAESAYLEGNLKFYGKDHFIVVGWNERAKLVLESYRDAFHKEDIVLIDDSLTKNPMICDRVHFIKGSPSHYEVLELANARYAKKVLITADQHKTEEYADMNTIVTLVALQGLNPSIYSIVELLTKKHIQNAQNLGVNEMIKTNELISQVMYEHIFVKKSESLKKE
;
A
#
# COMPACT_ATOMS: atom_id res chain seq x y z
N MET A 1 -13.05 12.27 39.78
CA MET A 1 -14.05 11.47 39.02
C MET A 1 -14.13 11.87 37.54
N MET A 2 -14.25 13.17 37.23
CA MET A 2 -14.23 13.69 35.85
C MET A 2 -12.93 13.34 35.08
N GLU A 3 -11.77 13.51 35.69
CA GLU A 3 -10.48 13.25 35.03
C GLU A 3 -10.25 11.77 34.70
N TRP A 4 -10.77 10.86 35.51
CA TRP A 4 -10.67 9.42 35.29
C TRP A 4 -11.57 8.95 34.12
N LEU A 5 -12.74 9.58 33.95
CA LEU A 5 -13.62 9.38 32.80
C LEU A 5 -13.00 9.91 31.50
N LEU A 6 -12.37 11.09 31.54
CA LEU A 6 -11.65 11.67 30.40
C LEU A 6 -10.47 10.78 29.99
N PHE A 7 -9.70 10.27 30.94
CA PHE A 7 -8.61 9.33 30.70
C PHE A 7 -9.11 8.02 30.03
N ARG A 8 -10.25 7.48 30.50
CA ARG A 8 -10.87 6.27 29.93
C ARG A 8 -11.41 6.50 28.51
N LEU A 9 -11.95 7.68 28.21
CA LEU A 9 -12.39 8.09 26.88
C LEU A 9 -11.21 8.31 25.92
N PHE A 10 -10.08 8.83 26.43
CA PHE A 10 -8.87 9.06 25.63
C PHE A 10 -8.25 7.74 25.12
N ARG A 11 -8.42 6.64 25.87
CA ARG A 11 -7.94 5.29 25.52
C ARG A 11 -8.79 4.56 24.47
N ARG A 12 -9.98 5.08 24.12
CA ARG A 12 -10.86 4.49 23.09
C ARG A 12 -10.47 5.00 21.70
N SER A 13 -10.82 4.24 20.66
CA SER A 13 -10.60 4.61 19.25
C SER A 13 -11.13 6.02 18.98
N ILE A 14 -10.39 6.80 18.18
CA ILE A 14 -10.72 8.20 17.84
C ILE A 14 -12.18 8.40 17.39
N LEU A 15 -12.74 7.44 16.63
CA LEU A 15 -14.14 7.48 16.18
C LEU A 15 -15.15 7.47 17.34
N VAL A 16 -14.90 6.66 18.38
CA VAL A 16 -15.79 6.57 19.55
C VAL A 16 -15.79 7.89 20.30
N ARG A 17 -14.61 8.52 20.42
CA ARG A 17 -14.48 9.83 21.08
C ARG A 17 -15.20 10.93 20.29
N LEU A 18 -15.04 10.96 18.96
CA LEU A 18 -15.74 11.93 18.10
C LEU A 18 -17.26 11.73 18.16
N LEU A 19 -17.75 10.49 18.09
CA LEU A 19 -19.17 10.18 18.17
C LEU A 19 -19.78 10.60 19.50
N PHE A 20 -19.06 10.38 20.61
CA PHE A 20 -19.48 10.86 21.93
C PHE A 20 -19.58 12.40 21.99
N ILE A 21 -18.57 13.12 21.47
CA ILE A 21 -18.57 14.59 21.44
C ILE A 21 -19.73 15.12 20.59
N ILE A 22 -19.93 14.56 19.40
CA ILE A 22 -21.05 14.92 18.51
C ILE A 22 -22.39 14.66 19.21
N GLY A 23 -22.55 13.49 19.85
CA GLY A 23 -23.74 13.17 20.63
C GLY A 23 -24.03 14.19 21.74
N CYS A 24 -23.01 14.58 22.52
CA CYS A 24 -23.14 15.61 23.53
C CYS A 24 -23.51 16.98 22.93
N LEU A 25 -22.92 17.36 21.80
CA LEU A 25 -23.24 18.60 21.07
C LEU A 25 -24.68 18.62 20.59
N VAL A 26 -25.14 17.52 19.99
CA VAL A 26 -26.51 17.33 19.50
C VAL A 26 -27.52 17.46 20.63
N LEU A 27 -27.28 16.79 21.75
CA LEU A 27 -28.15 16.88 22.92
C LEU A 27 -28.16 18.29 23.55
N LEU A 28 -26.98 18.90 23.67
CA LEU A 28 -26.83 20.23 24.26
C LEU A 28 -27.56 21.29 23.43
N PHE A 29 -27.28 21.36 22.12
CA PHE A 29 -27.88 22.37 21.25
C PHE A 29 -29.33 22.08 20.92
N GLY A 30 -29.74 20.81 20.87
CA GLY A 30 -31.13 20.43 20.69
C GLY A 30 -31.99 20.85 21.89
N MET A 31 -31.46 20.69 23.11
CA MET A 31 -32.11 21.20 24.31
C MET A 31 -32.08 22.74 24.36
N LEU A 32 -30.92 23.35 24.06
CA LEU A 32 -30.74 24.80 24.06
C LEU A 32 -31.75 25.48 23.12
N ILE A 33 -31.89 25.00 21.88
CA ILE A 33 -32.75 25.64 20.89
C ILE A 33 -34.24 25.49 21.23
N HIS A 34 -34.64 24.36 21.83
CA HIS A 34 -35.98 24.17 22.37
C HIS A 34 -36.30 25.19 23.47
N PHE A 35 -35.36 25.46 24.38
CA PHE A 35 -35.55 26.47 25.42
C PHE A 35 -35.55 27.91 24.89
N LEU A 36 -34.76 28.21 23.87
CA LEU A 36 -34.69 29.54 23.26
C LEU A 36 -35.90 29.84 22.37
N GLU A 37 -36.43 28.85 21.65
CA GLU A 37 -37.54 28.98 20.72
C GLU A 37 -38.58 27.85 20.87
N PRO A 38 -39.28 27.75 22.00
CA PRO A 38 -40.23 26.65 22.27
C PRO A 38 -41.45 26.65 21.33
N GLN A 39 -41.73 27.76 20.66
CA GLN A 39 -42.81 27.86 19.67
C GLN A 39 -42.39 27.29 18.30
N THR A 40 -41.09 27.37 17.97
CA THR A 40 -40.53 26.83 16.72
C THR A 40 -40.17 25.36 16.90
N PHE A 41 -39.60 25.01 18.05
CA PHE A 41 -39.21 23.64 18.41
C PHE A 41 -40.08 23.21 19.59
N GLY A 42 -41.20 22.53 19.32
CA GLY A 42 -42.22 22.20 20.32
C GLY A 42 -41.76 21.18 21.36
N ASN A 43 -40.72 20.40 21.05
CA ASN A 43 -40.07 19.48 21.98
C ASN A 43 -38.56 19.38 21.73
N VAL A 44 -37.83 18.82 22.69
CA VAL A 44 -36.36 18.65 22.60
C VAL A 44 -35.95 17.75 21.42
N PHE A 45 -36.81 16.80 21.02
CA PHE A 45 -36.51 15.90 19.92
C PHE A 45 -36.47 16.65 18.57
N GLU A 46 -37.38 17.60 18.33
CA GLU A 46 -37.33 18.49 17.16
C GLU A 46 -36.06 19.35 17.16
N GLY A 47 -35.64 19.84 18.31
CA GLY A 47 -34.35 20.52 18.46
C GLY A 47 -33.17 19.62 18.10
N ILE A 48 -33.14 18.38 18.60
CA ILE A 48 -32.11 17.37 18.28
C ILE A 48 -32.10 17.06 16.78
N TRP A 49 -33.27 16.83 16.19
CA TRP A 49 -33.44 16.59 14.76
C TRP A 49 -32.84 17.74 13.94
N TRP A 50 -33.23 18.97 14.27
CA TRP A 50 -32.71 20.17 13.62
C TRP A 50 -31.18 20.28 13.74
N VAL A 51 -30.61 19.99 14.91
CA VAL A 51 -29.15 20.00 15.08
C VAL A 51 -28.49 18.98 14.16
N ILE A 52 -28.99 17.74 14.12
CA ILE A 52 -28.43 16.66 13.29
C ILE A 52 -28.43 17.08 11.82
N ILE A 53 -29.56 17.50 11.27
CA ILE A 53 -29.68 17.85 9.84
C ILE A 53 -28.89 19.12 9.49
N THR A 54 -28.69 20.03 10.46
CA THR A 54 -27.94 21.27 10.27
C THR A 54 -26.44 20.99 10.21
N ILE A 55 -25.89 20.27 11.20
CA ILE A 55 -24.45 19.97 11.23
C ILE A 55 -24.06 18.99 10.13
N SER A 56 -24.97 18.08 9.73
CA SER A 56 -24.78 17.18 8.58
C SER A 56 -24.98 17.85 7.22
N THR A 57 -25.19 19.17 7.19
CA THR A 57 -25.39 19.98 5.97
C THR A 57 -26.53 19.50 5.07
N ILE A 58 -27.54 18.82 5.63
CA ILE A 58 -28.74 18.40 4.88
C ILE A 58 -29.72 19.56 4.76
N GLY A 59 -30.08 20.16 5.90
CA GLY A 59 -30.89 21.38 5.97
C GLY A 59 -32.24 21.29 5.24
N TYR A 60 -33.15 20.41 5.68
CA TYR A 60 -34.49 20.28 5.07
C TYR A 60 -35.31 21.57 5.09
N GLY A 61 -35.06 22.47 6.05
CA GLY A 61 -35.77 23.75 6.19
C GLY A 61 -37.17 23.62 6.80
N ASP A 62 -37.49 22.45 7.35
CA ASP A 62 -38.68 22.15 8.13
C ASP A 62 -38.69 22.89 9.48
N PHE A 63 -37.53 22.98 10.12
CA PHE A 63 -37.30 23.78 11.32
C PHE A 63 -36.11 24.73 11.12
N ALA A 64 -36.23 25.98 11.58
CA ALA A 64 -35.15 26.94 11.55
C ALA A 64 -35.33 28.03 12.62
N PRO A 65 -34.26 28.43 13.35
CA PRO A 65 -34.35 29.50 14.33
C PRO A 65 -34.76 30.84 13.70
N THR A 66 -35.81 31.44 14.24
CA THR A 66 -36.39 32.68 13.72
C THR A 66 -35.95 33.91 14.52
N THR A 67 -35.61 33.71 15.80
CA THR A 67 -35.18 34.78 16.72
C THR A 67 -33.71 35.11 16.56
N THR A 68 -33.33 36.33 16.92
CA THR A 68 -31.92 36.76 16.90
C THR A 68 -31.03 35.87 17.76
N ILE A 69 -31.50 35.49 18.96
CA ILE A 69 -30.73 34.65 19.90
C ILE A 69 -30.62 33.21 19.38
N GLY A 70 -31.70 32.64 18.84
CA GLY A 70 -31.68 31.31 18.21
C GLY A 70 -30.75 31.25 17.00
N ARG A 71 -30.73 32.31 16.18
CA ARG A 71 -29.78 32.43 15.05
C ARG A 71 -28.33 32.54 15.52
N LEU A 72 -28.05 33.26 16.60
CA LEU A 72 -26.70 33.29 17.21
C LEU A 72 -26.29 31.90 17.69
N ALA A 73 -27.19 31.16 18.35
CA ALA A 73 -26.94 29.77 18.74
C ALA A 73 -26.68 28.86 17.53
N ALA A 74 -27.43 29.04 16.44
CA ALA A 74 -27.22 28.31 15.19
C ALA A 74 -25.85 28.60 14.56
N ILE A 75 -25.39 29.85 14.57
CA ILE A 75 -24.06 30.22 14.07
C ILE A 75 -22.97 29.48 14.86
N ILE A 76 -23.06 29.47 16.20
CA ILE A 76 -22.11 28.75 17.04
C ILE A 76 -22.16 27.24 16.76
N LEU A 77 -23.37 26.68 16.64
CA LEU A 77 -23.58 25.28 16.31
C LEU A 77 -22.93 24.90 14.98
N VAL A 78 -23.12 25.70 13.93
CA VAL A 78 -22.54 25.41 12.61
C VAL A 78 -21.02 25.46 12.67
N LEU A 79 -20.43 26.47 13.32
CA LEU A 79 -18.97 26.60 13.42
C LEU A 79 -18.32 25.40 14.13
N ILE A 80 -18.94 24.91 15.21
CA ILE A 80 -18.37 23.84 16.04
C ILE A 80 -18.83 22.46 15.55
N GLY A 81 -20.14 22.28 15.40
CA GLY A 81 -20.79 21.02 15.06
C GLY A 81 -20.41 20.51 13.67
N THR A 82 -20.43 21.37 12.65
CA THR A 82 -20.00 20.98 11.29
C THR A 82 -18.52 20.58 11.27
N GLY A 83 -17.67 21.24 12.08
CA GLY A 83 -16.26 20.88 12.22
C GLY A 83 -16.06 19.46 12.78
N PHE A 84 -16.80 19.10 13.84
CA PHE A 84 -16.72 17.77 14.44
C PHE A 84 -17.24 16.66 13.53
N ILE A 85 -18.41 16.83 12.92
CA ILE A 85 -18.99 15.81 12.02
C ILE A 85 -18.15 15.64 10.74
N THR A 86 -17.58 16.72 10.20
CA THR A 86 -16.62 16.64 9.09
C THR A 86 -15.38 15.84 9.47
N THR A 87 -14.81 16.11 10.65
CA THR A 87 -13.65 15.36 11.15
C THR A 87 -13.97 13.88 11.35
N TYR A 88 -15.18 13.55 11.79
CA TYR A 88 -15.65 12.17 11.92
C TYR A 88 -15.65 11.45 10.57
N PHE A 89 -16.29 12.02 9.54
CA PHE A 89 -16.32 11.43 8.20
C PHE A 89 -14.93 11.31 7.58
N VAL A 90 -14.06 12.33 7.72
CA VAL A 90 -12.67 12.26 7.24
C VAL A 90 -11.91 11.11 7.91
N THR A 91 -12.07 10.93 9.22
CA THR A 91 -11.40 9.85 9.95
C THR A 91 -11.92 8.49 9.53
N LEU A 92 -13.23 8.36 9.32
CA LEU A 92 -13.86 7.13 8.82
C LEU A 92 -13.34 6.77 7.44
N SER A 93 -13.30 7.74 6.51
CA SER A 93 -12.74 7.55 5.17
C SER A 93 -11.25 7.20 5.21
N LYS A 94 -10.47 7.83 6.08
CA LYS A 94 -9.05 7.48 6.26
C LYS A 94 -8.87 6.02 6.68
N ILE A 95 -9.69 5.53 7.60
CA ILE A 95 -9.63 4.12 8.02
C ILE A 95 -10.00 3.20 6.85
N ALA A 96 -11.07 3.51 6.12
CA ALA A 96 -11.47 2.73 4.95
C ALA A 96 -10.37 2.69 3.87
N VAL A 97 -9.78 3.83 3.55
CA VAL A 97 -8.70 3.96 2.56
C VAL A 97 -7.37 3.38 3.07
N SER A 98 -7.13 3.35 4.39
CA SER A 98 -5.86 2.85 4.95
C SER A 98 -5.58 1.39 4.61
N ALA A 99 -6.62 0.56 4.52
CA ALA A 99 -6.48 -0.84 4.15
C ALA A 99 -6.02 -0.98 2.69
N GLU A 100 -6.62 -0.22 1.78
CA GLU A 100 -6.22 -0.16 0.37
C GLU A 100 -4.82 0.45 0.22
N SER A 101 -4.52 1.52 0.95
CA SER A 101 -3.19 2.16 0.95
C SER A 101 -2.12 1.17 1.41
N ALA A 102 -2.37 0.42 2.49
CA ALA A 102 -1.42 -0.58 2.99
C ALA A 102 -1.17 -1.69 1.96
N TYR A 103 -2.19 -2.11 1.22
CA TYR A 103 -2.05 -3.07 0.12
C TYR A 103 -1.19 -2.49 -1.01
N LEU A 104 -1.54 -1.29 -1.49
CA LEU A 104 -0.83 -0.65 -2.60
C LEU A 104 0.60 -0.26 -2.24
N GLU A 105 0.88 0.14 -1.00
CA GLU A 105 2.21 0.49 -0.50
C GLU A 105 3.08 -0.75 -0.20
N GLY A 106 2.51 -1.95 -0.26
CA GLY A 106 3.24 -3.20 -0.04
C GLY A 106 3.55 -3.51 1.43
N ASN A 107 2.72 -3.03 2.35
CA ASN A 107 2.87 -3.25 3.80
C ASN A 107 2.09 -4.47 4.31
N LEU A 108 1.34 -5.16 3.44
CA LEU A 108 0.54 -6.32 3.80
C LEU A 108 1.30 -7.63 3.56
N LYS A 109 1.21 -8.54 4.52
CA LYS A 109 1.73 -9.91 4.41
C LYS A 109 0.97 -10.68 3.32
N PHE A 110 1.71 -11.41 2.50
CA PHE A 110 1.16 -12.41 1.59
C PHE A 110 0.96 -13.75 2.31
N TYR A 111 -0.14 -14.45 2.03
CA TYR A 111 -0.49 -15.72 2.70
C TYR A 111 -0.52 -16.94 1.77
N GLY A 112 -0.44 -16.73 0.46
CA GLY A 112 -0.48 -17.83 -0.52
C GLY A 112 0.75 -18.74 -0.47
N LYS A 113 0.63 -19.93 -1.08
CA LYS A 113 1.70 -20.94 -1.19
C LYS A 113 1.94 -21.28 -2.66
N ASP A 114 3.07 -21.93 -2.94
CA ASP A 114 3.48 -22.37 -4.28
C ASP A 114 3.55 -21.21 -5.30
N HIS A 115 3.86 -20.02 -4.80
CA HIS A 115 3.87 -18.78 -5.57
C HIS A 115 5.27 -18.48 -6.14
N PHE A 116 5.32 -17.52 -7.06
CA PHE A 116 6.53 -16.99 -7.67
C PHE A 116 6.96 -15.71 -6.96
N ILE A 117 8.20 -15.63 -6.49
CA ILE A 117 8.77 -14.36 -6.01
C ILE A 117 9.58 -13.70 -7.13
N VAL A 118 9.36 -12.41 -7.35
CA VAL A 118 10.23 -11.58 -8.19
C VAL A 118 10.83 -10.50 -7.31
N VAL A 119 12.16 -10.40 -7.31
CA VAL A 119 12.92 -9.41 -6.55
C VAL A 119 13.52 -8.38 -7.50
N GLY A 120 13.27 -7.12 -7.21
CA GLY A 120 13.72 -5.97 -7.99
C GLY A 120 12.77 -5.66 -9.13
N TRP A 121 12.34 -4.40 -9.20
CA TRP A 121 11.52 -3.88 -10.28
C TRP A 121 12.36 -3.11 -11.30
N ASN A 122 12.41 -3.63 -12.51
CA ASN A 122 13.04 -2.98 -13.67
C ASN A 122 12.30 -3.40 -14.96
N GLU A 123 12.71 -2.87 -16.11
CA GLU A 123 12.02 -3.15 -17.38
C GLU A 123 12.06 -4.65 -17.74
N ARG A 124 13.13 -5.37 -17.37
CA ARG A 124 13.24 -6.82 -17.60
C ARG A 124 12.21 -7.58 -16.77
N ALA A 125 12.13 -7.28 -15.46
CA ALA A 125 11.15 -7.89 -14.57
C ALA A 125 9.71 -7.61 -15.04
N LYS A 126 9.42 -6.37 -15.44
CA LYS A 126 8.12 -5.98 -15.99
C LYS A 126 7.76 -6.82 -17.23
N LEU A 127 8.64 -6.91 -18.22
CA LEU A 127 8.40 -7.70 -19.44
C LEU A 127 8.20 -9.19 -19.15
N VAL A 128 8.93 -9.74 -18.16
CA VAL A 128 8.74 -11.11 -17.69
C VAL A 128 7.35 -11.29 -17.09
N LEU A 129 6.92 -10.39 -16.20
CA LEU A 129 5.59 -10.48 -15.58
C LEU A 129 4.45 -10.27 -16.57
N GLU A 130 4.60 -9.37 -17.54
CA GLU A 130 3.64 -9.18 -18.63
C GLU A 130 3.51 -10.45 -19.49
N SER A 131 4.65 -11.03 -19.90
CA SER A 131 4.67 -12.29 -20.67
C SER A 131 4.07 -13.45 -19.87
N TYR A 132 4.34 -13.50 -18.56
CA TYR A 132 3.83 -14.53 -17.67
C TYR A 132 2.30 -14.46 -17.52
N ARG A 133 1.75 -13.24 -17.43
CA ARG A 133 0.32 -13.00 -17.40
C ARG A 133 -0.35 -13.46 -18.70
N ASP A 134 0.20 -13.08 -19.84
CA ASP A 134 -0.38 -13.33 -21.16
C ASP A 134 -0.39 -14.83 -21.53
N ALA A 135 0.52 -15.61 -20.91
CA ALA A 135 0.55 -17.07 -21.01
C ALA A 135 -0.49 -17.80 -20.15
N PHE A 136 -1.44 -17.10 -19.51
CA PHE A 136 -2.51 -17.65 -18.66
C PHE A 136 -2.01 -18.54 -17.50
N HIS A 137 -0.82 -18.26 -16.98
CA HIS A 137 -0.33 -18.95 -15.79
C HIS A 137 -1.20 -18.61 -14.57
N LYS A 138 -1.48 -19.61 -13.73
CA LYS A 138 -2.36 -19.50 -12.54
C LYS A 138 -1.60 -19.36 -11.22
N GLU A 139 -0.29 -19.18 -11.26
CA GLU A 139 0.52 -19.01 -10.04
C GLU A 139 0.46 -17.54 -9.60
N ASP A 140 0.30 -17.31 -8.30
CA ASP A 140 0.38 -15.96 -7.73
C ASP A 140 1.84 -15.49 -7.74
N ILE A 141 2.02 -14.17 -7.89
CA ILE A 141 3.32 -13.52 -7.94
C ILE A 141 3.43 -12.58 -6.75
N VAL A 142 4.57 -12.63 -6.06
CA VAL A 142 4.95 -11.68 -5.04
C VAL A 142 6.12 -10.85 -5.56
N LEU A 143 5.91 -9.55 -5.75
CA LEU A 143 6.95 -8.60 -6.16
C LEU A 143 7.55 -7.96 -4.90
N ILE A 144 8.87 -8.02 -4.74
CA ILE A 144 9.60 -7.39 -3.63
C ILE A 144 10.54 -6.32 -4.19
N ASP A 145 10.40 -5.09 -3.70
CA ASP A 145 11.28 -3.97 -4.07
C ASP A 145 11.33 -2.93 -2.94
N ASP A 146 12.49 -2.31 -2.68
CA ASP A 146 12.65 -1.28 -1.65
C ASP A 146 12.57 0.15 -2.17
N SER A 147 12.79 0.35 -3.47
CA SER A 147 12.82 1.65 -4.13
C SER A 147 11.42 2.17 -4.48
N LEU A 148 10.47 1.26 -4.70
CA LEU A 148 9.10 1.60 -5.07
C LEU A 148 8.29 2.14 -3.88
N THR A 149 7.41 3.11 -4.17
CA THR A 149 6.47 3.65 -3.17
C THR A 149 5.11 2.97 -3.21
N LYS A 150 4.72 2.39 -4.35
CA LYS A 150 3.45 1.71 -4.58
C LYS A 150 3.64 0.56 -5.57
N ASN A 151 2.68 -0.38 -5.56
CA ASN A 151 2.60 -1.48 -6.50
C ASN A 151 2.59 -0.95 -7.95
N PRO A 152 3.59 -1.30 -8.76
CA PRO A 152 3.71 -0.81 -10.14
C PRO A 152 2.78 -1.57 -11.11
N MET A 153 2.24 -2.73 -10.70
CA MET A 153 1.43 -3.60 -11.54
C MET A 153 0.17 -4.05 -10.78
N ILE A 154 -0.89 -3.25 -10.89
CA ILE A 154 -2.16 -3.53 -10.22
C ILE A 154 -2.92 -4.60 -11.03
N CYS A 155 -2.85 -5.85 -10.57
CA CYS A 155 -3.66 -6.96 -11.09
C CYS A 155 -3.92 -8.02 -10.01
N ASP A 156 -4.93 -8.86 -10.22
CA ASP A 156 -5.45 -9.80 -9.20
C ASP A 156 -4.42 -10.79 -8.62
N ARG A 157 -3.31 -11.01 -9.33
CA ARG A 157 -2.32 -12.06 -9.02
C ARG A 157 -0.92 -11.53 -8.69
N VAL A 158 -0.74 -10.22 -8.62
CA VAL A 158 0.54 -9.61 -8.22
C VAL A 158 0.37 -8.91 -6.88
N HIS A 159 0.98 -9.50 -5.85
CA HIS A 159 1.05 -8.93 -4.51
C HIS A 159 2.39 -8.22 -4.35
N PHE A 160 2.36 -6.92 -4.07
CA PHE A 160 3.58 -6.14 -3.86
C PHE A 160 3.96 -6.12 -2.38
N ILE A 161 5.26 -6.22 -2.10
CA ILE A 161 5.85 -6.05 -0.77
C ILE A 161 6.98 -5.06 -0.87
N LYS A 162 6.87 -3.99 -0.10
CA LYS A 162 7.91 -2.98 -0.03
C LYS A 162 8.92 -3.35 1.04
N GLY A 163 10.19 -3.43 0.65
CA GLY A 163 11.27 -3.63 1.60
C GLY A 163 12.50 -4.29 0.97
N SER A 164 13.61 -4.26 1.71
CA SER A 164 14.83 -4.89 1.23
C SER A 164 14.69 -6.42 1.25
N PRO A 165 14.89 -7.09 0.12
CA PRO A 165 14.78 -8.56 0.02
C PRO A 165 15.93 -9.28 0.76
N SER A 166 16.97 -8.55 1.19
CA SER A 166 18.04 -9.05 2.04
C SER A 166 17.61 -9.25 3.51
N HIS A 167 16.51 -8.63 3.93
CA HIS A 167 16.03 -8.70 5.31
C HIS A 167 15.05 -9.86 5.50
N TYR A 168 15.27 -10.65 6.55
CA TYR A 168 14.44 -11.81 6.90
C TYR A 168 12.94 -11.45 7.05
N GLU A 169 12.64 -10.30 7.66
CA GLU A 169 11.27 -9.82 7.89
C GLU A 169 10.49 -9.60 6.59
N VAL A 170 11.15 -9.10 5.55
CA VAL A 170 10.53 -8.84 4.22
C VAL A 170 10.24 -10.17 3.52
N LEU A 171 11.15 -11.13 3.60
CA LEU A 171 10.96 -12.47 3.04
C LEU A 171 9.86 -13.26 3.79
N GLU A 172 9.70 -13.03 5.09
CA GLU A 172 8.57 -13.56 5.88
C GLU A 172 7.23 -12.91 5.51
N LEU A 173 7.20 -11.60 5.24
CA LEU A 173 6.02 -10.94 4.69
C LEU A 173 5.66 -11.51 3.32
N ALA A 174 6.66 -11.89 2.52
CA ALA A 174 6.47 -12.56 1.23
C ALA A 174 6.07 -14.03 1.35
N ASN A 175 6.07 -14.59 2.56
CA ASN A 175 5.84 -16.01 2.78
C ASN A 175 6.81 -16.91 1.98
N ALA A 176 8.06 -16.44 1.81
CA ALA A 176 9.05 -17.06 0.93
C ALA A 176 9.41 -18.51 1.31
N ARG A 177 9.12 -18.92 2.55
CA ARG A 177 9.18 -20.32 3.01
C ARG A 177 8.40 -21.29 2.11
N TYR A 178 7.27 -20.84 1.55
CA TYR A 178 6.40 -21.67 0.71
C TYR A 178 6.40 -21.22 -0.75
N ALA A 179 7.36 -20.38 -1.15
CA ALA A 179 7.55 -20.03 -2.55
C ALA A 179 8.12 -21.22 -3.32
N LYS A 180 7.63 -21.40 -4.55
CA LYS A 180 8.08 -22.47 -5.45
C LYS A 180 9.33 -22.08 -6.22
N LYS A 181 9.39 -20.81 -6.63
CA LYS A 181 10.45 -20.27 -7.46
C LYS A 181 10.69 -18.79 -7.14
N VAL A 182 11.92 -18.33 -7.39
CA VAL A 182 12.32 -16.94 -7.24
C VAL A 182 13.16 -16.47 -8.43
N LEU A 183 12.91 -15.24 -8.87
CA LEU A 183 13.74 -14.50 -9.83
C LEU A 183 14.32 -13.29 -9.10
N ILE A 184 15.64 -13.24 -8.96
CA ILE A 184 16.35 -12.09 -8.38
C ILE A 184 17.00 -11.31 -9.51
N THR A 185 16.53 -10.08 -9.74
CA THR A 185 17.07 -9.20 -10.77
C THR A 185 18.12 -8.26 -10.20
N ALA A 186 19.08 -7.86 -11.03
CA ALA A 186 20.12 -6.93 -10.63
C ALA A 186 19.57 -5.51 -10.56
N ASP A 187 19.83 -4.83 -9.44
CA ASP A 187 19.42 -3.45 -9.19
C ASP A 187 20.18 -2.48 -10.13
N GLN A 188 19.43 -1.86 -11.04
CA GLN A 188 19.96 -0.95 -12.07
C GLN A 188 20.39 0.42 -11.52
N HIS A 189 20.02 0.76 -10.29
CA HIS A 189 20.35 2.03 -9.66
C HIS A 189 21.69 1.98 -8.90
N LYS A 190 22.34 0.82 -8.90
CA LYS A 190 23.61 0.55 -8.23
C LYS A 190 24.70 0.27 -9.26
N THR A 191 25.96 0.34 -8.82
CA THR A 191 27.07 -0.16 -9.63
C THR A 191 26.91 -1.66 -9.85
N GLU A 192 27.41 -2.17 -10.97
CA GLU A 192 27.25 -3.58 -11.36
C GLU A 192 27.72 -4.55 -10.26
N GLU A 193 28.87 -4.26 -9.65
CA GLU A 193 29.41 -5.09 -8.57
C GLU A 193 28.54 -5.03 -7.30
N TYR A 194 28.00 -3.85 -6.95
CA TYR A 194 27.15 -3.73 -5.78
C TYR A 194 25.76 -4.35 -6.00
N ALA A 195 25.25 -4.31 -7.24
CA ALA A 195 24.03 -5.00 -7.64
C ALA A 195 24.18 -6.53 -7.54
N ASP A 196 25.31 -7.07 -8.00
CA ASP A 196 25.65 -8.49 -7.84
C ASP A 196 25.77 -8.88 -6.37
N MET A 197 26.47 -8.07 -5.56
CA MET A 197 26.57 -8.32 -4.11
C MET A 197 25.19 -8.40 -3.46
N ASN A 198 24.28 -7.48 -3.77
CA ASN A 198 22.92 -7.49 -3.23
C ASN A 198 22.12 -8.73 -3.67
N THR A 199 22.33 -9.16 -4.92
CA THR A 199 21.76 -10.41 -5.44
C THR A 199 22.21 -11.62 -4.62
N ILE A 200 23.52 -11.72 -4.34
CA ILE A 200 24.07 -12.79 -3.51
C ILE A 200 23.53 -12.75 -2.08
N VAL A 201 23.50 -11.57 -1.44
CA VAL A 201 22.98 -11.43 -0.07
C VAL A 201 21.50 -11.85 -0.01
N THR A 202 20.71 -11.43 -0.99
CA THR A 202 19.30 -11.82 -1.11
C THR A 202 19.15 -13.33 -1.27
N LEU A 203 19.98 -13.95 -2.13
CA LEU A 203 19.97 -15.40 -2.34
C LEU A 203 20.29 -16.15 -1.04
N VAL A 204 21.29 -15.70 -0.27
CA VAL A 204 21.64 -16.29 1.04
C VAL A 204 20.46 -16.20 2.01
N ALA A 205 19.82 -15.04 2.12
CA ALA A 205 18.67 -14.86 3.01
C ALA A 205 17.50 -15.78 2.64
N LEU A 206 17.21 -15.91 1.33
CA LEU A 206 16.19 -16.81 0.80
C LEU A 206 16.51 -18.27 1.08
N GLN A 207 17.76 -18.70 0.88
CA GLN A 207 18.16 -20.08 1.15
C GLN A 207 18.11 -20.43 2.63
N GLY A 208 18.41 -19.48 3.51
CA GLY A 208 18.24 -19.65 4.95
C GLY A 208 16.78 -19.93 5.34
N LEU A 209 15.81 -19.43 4.57
CA LEU A 209 14.38 -19.57 4.83
C LEU A 209 13.73 -20.75 4.06
N ASN A 210 14.16 -20.97 2.82
CA ASN A 210 13.66 -22.01 1.92
C ASN A 210 14.82 -22.58 1.08
N PRO A 211 15.57 -23.57 1.61
CA PRO A 211 16.71 -24.17 0.90
C PRO A 211 16.34 -24.88 -0.41
N SER A 212 15.07 -25.25 -0.60
CA SER A 212 14.57 -25.99 -1.77
C SER A 212 14.01 -25.10 -2.87
N ILE A 213 14.03 -23.77 -2.71
CA ILE A 213 13.44 -22.85 -3.68
C ILE A 213 14.17 -22.92 -5.03
N TYR A 214 13.40 -22.99 -6.13
CA TYR A 214 14.00 -22.88 -7.46
C TYR A 214 14.44 -21.44 -7.72
N SER A 215 15.74 -21.19 -7.72
CA SER A 215 16.33 -19.86 -7.76
C SER A 215 16.93 -19.53 -9.12
N ILE A 216 16.49 -18.40 -9.67
CA ILE A 216 17.01 -17.78 -10.90
C ILE A 216 17.59 -16.43 -10.49
N VAL A 217 18.86 -16.19 -10.77
CA VAL A 217 19.51 -14.92 -10.42
C VAL A 217 20.14 -14.25 -11.62
N GLU A 218 20.04 -12.94 -11.68
CA GLU A 218 20.75 -12.10 -12.64
C GLU A 218 22.09 -11.65 -12.06
N LEU A 219 23.17 -11.80 -12.82
CA LEU A 219 24.50 -11.27 -12.49
C LEU A 219 25.03 -10.44 -13.65
N LEU A 220 25.57 -9.27 -13.34
CA LEU A 220 26.12 -8.31 -14.27
C LEU A 220 27.62 -8.50 -14.48
N THR A 221 28.32 -9.04 -13.48
CA THR A 221 29.77 -9.26 -13.52
C THR A 221 30.14 -10.74 -13.36
N LYS A 222 31.37 -11.08 -13.73
CA LYS A 222 31.91 -12.44 -13.56
C LYS A 222 32.37 -12.73 -12.13
N LYS A 223 32.52 -11.70 -11.28
CA LYS A 223 33.17 -11.81 -9.97
C LYS A 223 32.38 -12.68 -8.98
N HIS A 224 31.05 -12.67 -9.07
CA HIS A 224 30.17 -13.33 -8.10
C HIS A 224 29.52 -14.63 -8.61
N ILE A 225 29.88 -15.09 -9.82
CA ILE A 225 29.35 -16.34 -10.38
C ILE A 225 29.66 -17.53 -9.47
N GLN A 226 30.91 -17.66 -9.00
CA GLN A 226 31.29 -18.77 -8.13
C GLN A 226 30.54 -18.73 -6.80
N ASN A 227 30.25 -17.55 -6.26
CA ASN A 227 29.48 -17.41 -5.02
C ASN A 227 28.05 -17.91 -5.21
N ALA A 228 27.39 -17.53 -6.32
CA ALA A 228 26.04 -18.01 -6.63
C ALA A 228 26.01 -19.55 -6.84
N GLN A 229 27.03 -20.10 -7.51
CA GLN A 229 27.17 -21.54 -7.69
C GLN A 229 27.37 -22.29 -6.38
N ASN A 230 28.20 -21.77 -5.48
CA ASN A 230 28.45 -22.39 -4.17
C ASN A 230 27.21 -22.39 -3.28
N LEU A 231 26.30 -21.45 -3.51
CA LEU A 231 24.99 -21.40 -2.86
C LEU A 231 24.00 -22.40 -3.49
N GLY A 232 24.31 -23.01 -4.64
CA GLY A 232 23.41 -23.96 -5.30
C GLY A 232 22.26 -23.28 -6.04
N VAL A 233 22.51 -22.10 -6.61
CA VAL A 233 21.55 -21.46 -7.51
C VAL A 233 21.19 -22.37 -8.68
N ASN A 234 19.92 -22.40 -9.08
CA ASN A 234 19.48 -23.29 -10.15
C ASN A 234 19.82 -22.72 -11.55
N GLU A 235 19.60 -21.43 -11.74
CA GLU A 235 19.83 -20.75 -13.02
C GLU A 235 20.49 -19.39 -12.82
N MET A 236 21.40 -19.03 -13.73
CA MET A 236 22.10 -17.74 -13.72
C MET A 236 21.97 -17.04 -15.07
N ILE A 237 21.44 -15.82 -15.04
CA ILE A 237 21.36 -14.93 -16.20
C ILE A 237 22.54 -13.96 -16.15
N LYS A 238 23.52 -14.16 -17.03
CA LYS A 238 24.70 -13.29 -17.15
C LYS A 238 24.42 -12.17 -18.14
N THR A 239 23.66 -11.17 -17.73
CA THR A 239 23.05 -10.17 -18.64
C THR A 239 24.07 -9.47 -19.52
N ASN A 240 25.14 -8.91 -18.95
CA ASN A 240 26.14 -8.19 -19.73
C ASN A 240 26.87 -9.09 -20.73
N GLU A 241 27.08 -10.38 -20.42
CA GLU A 241 27.71 -11.34 -21.32
C GLU A 241 26.79 -11.66 -22.51
N LEU A 242 25.51 -11.93 -22.24
CA LEU A 242 24.50 -12.21 -23.27
C LEU A 242 24.30 -11.01 -24.20
N ILE A 243 24.12 -9.82 -23.63
CA ILE A 243 23.91 -8.60 -24.40
C ILE A 243 25.15 -8.24 -25.21
N SER A 244 26.35 -8.40 -24.66
CA SER A 244 27.61 -8.19 -25.39
C SER A 244 27.71 -9.09 -26.62
N GLN A 245 27.33 -10.37 -26.51
CA GLN A 245 27.32 -11.30 -27.64
C GLN A 245 26.32 -10.86 -28.72
N VAL A 246 25.10 -10.48 -28.34
CA VAL A 246 24.09 -9.99 -29.28
C VAL A 246 24.54 -8.70 -29.98
N MET A 247 25.18 -7.78 -29.25
CA MET A 247 25.77 -6.56 -29.83
C MET A 247 26.87 -6.89 -30.83
N TYR A 248 27.78 -7.81 -30.49
CA TYR A 248 28.85 -8.25 -31.38
C TYR A 248 28.30 -8.84 -32.69
N GLU A 249 27.29 -9.71 -32.60
CA GLU A 249 26.64 -10.30 -33.77
C GLU A 249 26.01 -9.24 -34.69
N HIS A 250 25.36 -8.22 -34.12
CA HIS A 250 24.76 -7.14 -34.90
C HIS A 250 25.78 -6.20 -35.54
N ILE A 251 26.90 -5.93 -34.87
CA ILE A 251 27.93 -5.02 -35.38
C ILE A 251 28.77 -5.70 -36.46
N PHE A 252 29.20 -6.95 -36.22
CA PHE A 252 30.25 -7.59 -37.01
C PHE A 252 29.75 -8.71 -37.93
N VAL A 253 28.74 -9.49 -37.51
CA VAL A 253 28.30 -10.67 -38.26
C VAL A 253 27.30 -10.29 -39.36
N LYS A 254 26.27 -9.51 -39.05
CA LYS A 254 25.29 -9.04 -40.07
C LYS A 254 25.93 -8.18 -41.18
N LYS A 255 27.01 -7.46 -40.89
CA LYS A 255 27.73 -6.63 -41.87
C LYS A 255 28.66 -7.43 -42.80
N SER A 256 29.13 -8.60 -42.35
CA SER A 256 29.96 -9.52 -43.14
C SER A 256 29.16 -10.22 -44.24
N GLU A 257 27.87 -10.49 -44.00
CA GLU A 257 27.01 -11.15 -45.00
C GLU A 257 26.56 -10.22 -46.14
N SER A 258 26.50 -8.90 -45.91
CA SER A 258 26.22 -7.93 -46.96
C SER A 258 27.42 -7.65 -47.87
N LEU A 259 28.66 -7.72 -47.34
CA LEU A 259 29.89 -7.47 -48.10
C LEU A 259 30.40 -8.70 -48.90
N LYS A 260 29.81 -9.89 -48.69
CA LYS A 260 30.09 -11.10 -49.50
C LYS A 260 29.12 -11.28 -50.67
N LYS A 261 28.16 -10.35 -50.85
CA LYS A 261 27.16 -10.36 -51.92
C LYS A 261 27.35 -9.24 -52.96
N GLU A 262 28.45 -8.49 -52.86
CA GLU A 262 28.96 -7.58 -53.91
C GLU A 262 30.24 -8.17 -54.50
#